data_AF-W9YNP7-F1
#
_entry.id   AF-W9YNP7-F1
#
_cell.length_a   1.000
_cell.length_b   1.000
_cell.length_c   1.000
_cell.angle_alpha   90.00
_cell.angle_beta   90.00
_cell.angle_gamma   90.00
#
_symmetry.space_group_name_H-M   'P 1'
#
loop_
_entity.id
_entity.type
_entity.pdbx_description
1 polymer ?
#
loop_
_entity_poly.entity_id
_entity_poly.type
_entity_poly.pdbx_seq_one_letter_code
_entity_poly.pdbx_strand_id
1 'polypeptide(L)'
;MGPYSFVSLTPAEVEERRHQLDLAGFHAWLTPIVLLITSYIYRRFLQTQSYRADGTQQPSSPSALRTLIRRTKWILNSTYIPEFGPLHTQLLGLIYFGWLLYLVFRATGNDYMHLTKSFGHVAVSQLPLHYLLSLKPANSPITLATGLTHERLNAFHRLFGRIIHFLLAVHAVLYIRFFVKLDILAKRVRDRDVRLGLAAFWTFNFLALLAVPGVRRRVYHSVFYRSHVVLSALAVPLLFFHVPYTRVYLAQAGVFWVLGALVRRGRSQRVTARCALLDKTNPKEDELVSVRFRVAQGSPLAQAQAGQHVYVRRGGVMGPKNPFTVANVRPVEEGMDEMDEKVDKMAVKAVRNEVEIQLVLRNTGGPQTSYLAGVAKNAGHSKTNTHRNGREESRSGSGTETEPTTSGSSIVGLDIEGPYGDSGIYIPPLLDEATRSGSGGGPVLLFAGGVKMVWMVKTLSAAQWGISILETARAEQKNDVDIYVTRDEAGKTDHMDDDKNPREHRDKALVTKQDSGIRVHGLRHRPDLESIIDIALANSSSGENGDNDSDNVVSTAPRKIPAVPSHRRRAAQDPLTVFLCGPPSLARDVRHALARYVDEGREVRVFEEVFGFGGS
;
A
#
# COMPACT_ATOMS: atom_id res chain seq x y z
N MET A 1 -4.80 39.15 31.43
CA MET A 1 -6.13 38.90 30.83
C MET A 1 -5.91 38.66 29.34
N GLY A 2 -6.35 37.52 28.80
CA GLY A 2 -6.23 37.27 27.35
C GLY A 2 -7.24 38.13 26.55
N PRO A 3 -7.12 38.21 25.21
CA PRO A 3 -7.96 39.07 24.38
C PRO A 3 -9.46 38.69 24.33
N TYR A 4 -9.83 37.51 24.84
CA TYR A 4 -11.22 37.02 24.81
C TYR A 4 -11.94 37.15 26.17
N SER A 5 -13.18 37.63 26.14
CA SER A 5 -14.05 37.82 27.31
C SER A 5 -15.40 37.11 27.14
N PHE A 6 -16.13 36.96 28.26
CA PHE A 6 -17.50 36.46 28.24
C PHE A 6 -18.45 37.62 27.97
N VAL A 7 -19.03 37.64 26.78
CA VAL A 7 -19.88 38.73 26.30
C VAL A 7 -21.35 38.31 26.36
N SER A 8 -22.20 39.17 26.92
CA SER A 8 -23.66 39.09 26.80
C SER A 8 -24.09 39.69 25.47
N LEU A 9 -24.78 38.92 24.64
CA LEU A 9 -25.21 39.36 23.30
C LEU A 9 -26.72 39.61 23.28
N THR A 10 -27.12 40.62 22.51
CA THR A 10 -28.52 40.83 22.10
C THR A 10 -28.99 39.70 21.18
N PRO A 11 -30.31 39.50 21.01
CA PRO A 11 -30.83 38.47 20.11
C PRO A 11 -30.30 38.58 18.67
N ALA A 12 -30.19 39.80 18.14
CA ALA A 12 -29.63 40.05 16.82
C ALA A 12 -28.15 39.65 16.70
N GLU A 13 -27.34 39.94 17.72
CA GLU A 13 -25.93 39.54 17.75
C GLU A 13 -25.76 38.02 17.92
N VAL A 14 -26.68 37.34 18.62
CA VAL A 14 -26.69 35.88 18.71
C VAL A 14 -26.98 35.25 17.34
N GLU A 15 -27.92 35.82 16.59
CA GLU A 15 -28.23 35.41 15.23
C GLU A 15 -27.06 35.66 14.28
N GLU A 16 -26.42 36.82 14.35
CA GLU A 16 -25.23 37.12 13.56
C GLU A 16 -24.07 36.16 13.89
N ARG A 17 -23.84 35.87 15.18
CA ARG A 17 -22.86 34.84 15.58
C ARG A 17 -23.18 33.49 14.95
N ARG A 18 -24.46 33.10 14.93
CA ARG A 18 -24.91 31.84 14.31
C ARG A 18 -24.61 31.82 12.82
N HIS A 19 -24.95 32.91 12.12
CA HIS A 19 -24.66 33.07 10.70
C HIS A 19 -23.16 32.97 10.40
N GLN A 20 -22.30 33.62 11.20
CA GLN A 20 -20.85 33.53 11.02
C GLN A 20 -20.29 32.12 11.26
N LEU A 21 -20.84 31.40 12.24
CA LEU A 21 -20.52 29.99 12.47
C LEU A 21 -20.90 29.13 11.27
N ASP A 22 -22.13 29.28 10.74
CA ASP A 22 -22.59 28.56 9.55
C ASP A 22 -21.68 28.81 8.35
N LEU A 23 -21.35 30.08 8.07
CA LEU A 23 -20.44 30.44 7.00
C LEU A 23 -19.03 29.83 7.19
N ALA A 24 -18.52 29.77 8.43
CA ALA A 24 -17.20 29.20 8.71
C ALA A 24 -17.20 27.69 8.45
N GLY A 25 -18.23 26.99 8.92
CA GLY A 25 -18.45 25.57 8.65
C GLY A 25 -18.59 25.30 7.15
N PHE A 26 -19.40 26.10 6.45
CA PHE A 26 -19.66 25.96 5.02
C PHE A 26 -18.41 26.16 4.17
N HIS A 27 -17.65 27.24 4.40
CA HIS A 27 -16.39 27.47 3.70
C HIS A 27 -15.39 26.33 3.96
N ALA A 28 -15.28 25.88 5.22
CA ALA A 28 -14.40 24.80 5.59
C ALA A 28 -14.80 23.46 4.94
N TRP A 29 -16.10 23.20 4.73
CA TRP A 29 -16.61 22.02 4.02
C TRP A 29 -16.41 22.13 2.50
N LEU A 30 -16.62 23.32 1.93
CA LEU A 30 -16.52 23.56 0.49
C LEU A 30 -15.07 23.54 -0.01
N THR A 31 -14.12 24.04 0.79
CA THR A 31 -12.71 24.16 0.42
C THR A 31 -12.12 22.86 -0.17
N PRO A 32 -12.20 21.70 0.50
CA PRO A 32 -11.63 20.47 -0.05
C PRO A 32 -12.34 19.99 -1.32
N ILE A 33 -13.64 20.26 -1.46
CA ILE A 33 -14.40 19.91 -2.67
C ILE A 33 -13.88 20.72 -3.86
N VAL A 34 -13.69 22.03 -3.67
CA VAL A 34 -13.11 22.92 -4.69
C VAL A 34 -11.70 22.46 -5.07
N LEU A 35 -10.85 22.16 -4.07
CA LEU A 35 -9.49 21.66 -4.33
C LEU A 35 -9.48 20.36 -5.14
N LEU A 36 -10.41 19.43 -4.86
CA LEU A 36 -10.54 18.20 -5.63
C LEU A 36 -11.02 18.45 -7.06
N ILE A 37 -12.01 19.33 -7.26
CA ILE A 37 -12.49 19.69 -8.61
C ILE A 37 -11.37 20.37 -9.41
N THR A 38 -10.66 21.32 -8.81
CA THR A 38 -9.52 21.98 -9.45
C THR A 38 -8.41 20.98 -9.79
N SER A 39 -8.08 20.06 -8.87
CA SER A 39 -7.11 18.99 -9.12
C SER A 39 -7.55 18.08 -10.28
N TYR A 40 -8.83 17.73 -10.34
CA TYR A 40 -9.39 16.92 -11.42
C TYR A 40 -9.24 17.62 -12.78
N ILE A 41 -9.67 18.88 -12.87
CA ILE A 41 -9.61 19.69 -14.09
C ILE A 41 -8.14 19.87 -14.52
N TYR A 42 -7.26 20.22 -13.59
CA TYR A 42 -5.84 20.40 -13.84
C TYR A 42 -5.21 19.12 -14.38
N ARG A 43 -5.49 17.97 -13.76
CA ARG A 43 -4.99 16.66 -14.20
C ARG A 43 -5.50 16.31 -15.61
N ARG A 44 -6.78 16.54 -15.90
CA ARG A 44 -7.36 16.30 -17.23
C ARG A 44 -6.74 17.21 -18.28
N PHE A 45 -6.54 18.48 -17.96
CA PHE A 45 -5.89 19.44 -18.85
C PHE A 45 -4.46 19.02 -19.17
N LEU A 46 -3.66 18.65 -18.16
CA LEU A 46 -2.30 18.15 -18.35
C LEU A 46 -2.27 16.88 -19.22
N GLN A 47 -3.15 15.92 -18.97
CA GLN A 47 -3.23 14.69 -19.78
C GLN A 47 -3.51 15.01 -21.26
N THR A 48 -4.41 15.97 -21.54
CA THR A 48 -4.69 16.39 -22.92
C THR A 48 -3.52 17.11 -23.58
N GLN A 49 -2.74 17.90 -22.82
CA GLN A 49 -1.55 18.55 -23.33
C GLN A 49 -0.41 17.55 -23.60
N SER A 50 -0.17 16.62 -22.68
CA SER A 50 0.83 15.55 -22.87
C SER A 50 0.55 14.72 -24.10
N TYR A 51 -0.72 14.37 -24.36
CA TYR A 51 -1.13 13.65 -25.57
C TYR A 51 -0.90 14.46 -26.86
N ARG A 52 -0.98 15.79 -26.80
CA ARG A 52 -0.71 16.67 -27.96
C ARG A 52 0.78 16.92 -28.18
N ALA A 53 1.58 16.92 -27.11
CA ALA A 53 3.01 17.15 -27.16
C ALA A 53 3.82 15.95 -27.66
N ASP A 54 3.26 14.74 -27.60
CA ASP A 54 3.88 13.49 -28.08
C ASP A 54 4.11 13.46 -29.60
N GLY A 55 3.65 14.49 -30.34
CA GLY A 55 3.83 14.61 -31.78
C GLY A 55 5.10 15.34 -32.23
N THR A 56 5.77 16.14 -31.40
CA THR A 56 6.94 16.92 -31.83
C THR A 56 7.73 17.49 -30.64
N GLN A 57 8.95 16.99 -30.38
CA GLN A 57 10.16 17.79 -30.07
C GLN A 57 11.26 16.96 -29.39
N GLN A 58 12.50 17.10 -29.88
CA GLN A 58 13.72 16.62 -29.25
C GLN A 58 14.00 17.40 -27.95
N PRO A 59 14.44 16.75 -26.85
CA PRO A 59 14.79 17.45 -25.63
C PRO A 59 16.12 18.20 -25.80
N SER A 60 16.05 19.54 -25.75
CA SER A 60 17.20 20.40 -25.48
C SER A 60 17.69 20.22 -24.04
N SER A 61 18.96 20.55 -23.79
CA SER A 61 19.59 20.44 -22.47
C SER A 61 18.68 21.05 -21.38
N PRO A 62 18.58 20.42 -20.20
CA PRO A 62 17.65 20.88 -19.17
C PRO A 62 18.06 22.28 -18.72
N SER A 63 17.16 23.26 -18.90
CA SER A 63 17.35 24.60 -18.34
C SER A 63 17.49 24.52 -16.81
N ALA A 64 18.20 25.47 -16.20
CA ALA A 64 18.37 25.52 -14.74
C ALA A 64 17.03 25.47 -13.99
N LEU A 65 15.98 26.07 -14.57
CA LEU A 65 14.62 25.99 -14.05
C LEU A 65 14.05 24.57 -14.06
N ARG A 66 14.25 23.79 -15.13
CA ARG A 66 13.81 22.38 -15.19
C ARG A 66 14.51 21.54 -14.12
N THR A 67 15.82 21.74 -13.91
CA THR A 67 16.57 21.05 -12.85
C THR A 67 16.06 21.44 -11.47
N LEU A 68 15.79 22.73 -11.22
CA LEU A 68 15.21 23.20 -9.96
C LEU A 68 13.82 22.59 -9.71
N ILE A 69 12.97 22.51 -10.73
CA ILE A 69 11.65 21.86 -10.65
C ILE A 69 11.82 20.37 -10.32
N ARG A 70 12.76 19.67 -10.99
CA ARG A 70 13.05 18.25 -10.75
C ARG A 70 13.52 18.01 -9.31
N ARG A 71 14.46 18.82 -8.80
CA ARG A 71 14.92 18.78 -7.40
C ARG A 71 13.79 19.05 -6.41
N THR A 72 12.96 20.07 -6.69
CA THR A 72 11.81 20.40 -5.82
C THR A 72 10.82 19.24 -5.78
N LYS A 73 10.47 18.66 -6.94
CA LYS A 73 9.58 17.49 -7.04
C LYS A 73 10.17 16.27 -6.32
N TRP A 74 11.48 16.07 -6.39
CA TRP A 74 12.19 15.00 -5.68
C TRP A 74 12.05 15.14 -4.15
N ILE A 75 12.33 16.33 -3.63
CA ILE A 75 12.25 16.63 -2.19
C ILE A 75 10.79 16.49 -1.69
N LEU A 76 9.83 17.03 -2.45
CA LEU A 76 8.41 16.98 -2.08
C LEU A 76 7.80 15.57 -2.09
N ASN A 77 8.31 14.67 -2.94
CA ASN A 77 7.89 13.27 -2.98
C ASN A 77 8.67 12.36 -2.04
N SER A 78 9.66 12.89 -1.32
CA SER A 78 10.44 12.09 -0.38
C SER A 78 9.66 11.85 0.91
N THR A 79 9.63 10.60 1.35
CA THR A 79 8.99 10.16 2.60
C THR A 79 10.05 9.95 3.67
N TYR A 80 10.21 10.94 4.56
CA TYR A 80 11.16 10.84 5.67
C TYR A 80 10.63 9.97 6.82
N ILE A 81 9.33 10.10 7.11
CA ILE A 81 8.66 9.35 8.16
C ILE A 81 7.39 8.73 7.55
N PRO A 82 7.31 7.39 7.41
CA PRO A 82 6.17 6.72 6.77
C PRO A 82 4.79 7.10 7.36
N GLU A 83 4.76 7.41 8.66
CA GLU A 83 3.51 7.77 9.35
C GLU A 83 2.89 9.10 8.88
N PHE A 84 3.73 10.02 8.41
CA PHE A 84 3.33 11.31 7.85
C PHE A 84 3.20 11.25 6.32
N GLY A 85 3.73 10.21 5.68
CA GLY A 85 3.77 10.14 4.22
C GLY A 85 4.75 11.14 3.62
N PRO A 86 4.65 11.43 2.32
CA PRO A 86 5.56 12.33 1.64
C PRO A 86 5.50 13.77 2.17
N LEU A 87 6.59 14.52 2.02
CA LEU A 87 6.68 15.91 2.50
C LEU A 87 5.55 16.81 1.97
N HIS A 88 5.15 16.66 0.72
CA HIS A 88 4.04 17.45 0.16
C HIS A 88 2.73 17.26 0.92
N THR A 89 2.46 16.05 1.45
CA THR A 89 1.25 15.79 2.24
C THR A 89 1.25 16.62 3.52
N GLN A 90 2.42 16.76 4.16
CA GLN A 90 2.56 17.57 5.39
C GLN A 90 2.46 19.07 5.11
N LEU A 91 3.11 19.56 4.05
CA LEU A 91 3.06 20.98 3.68
C LEU A 91 1.63 21.40 3.29
N LEU A 92 0.96 20.61 2.44
CA LEU A 92 -0.44 20.84 2.10
C LEU A 92 -1.33 20.77 3.34
N GLY A 93 -1.07 19.83 4.24
CA GLY A 93 -1.76 19.72 5.52
C GLY A 93 -1.60 20.94 6.42
N LEU A 94 -0.38 21.49 6.49
CA LEU A 94 -0.10 22.68 7.29
C LEU A 94 -0.77 23.93 6.71
N ILE A 95 -0.70 24.11 5.39
CA ILE A 95 -1.40 25.20 4.69
C ILE A 95 -2.90 25.10 4.92
N TYR A 96 -3.46 23.90 4.73
CA TYR A 96 -4.88 23.65 4.94
C TYR A 96 -5.29 23.86 6.41
N PHE A 97 -4.48 23.42 7.36
CA PHE A 97 -4.73 23.65 8.77
C PHE A 97 -4.70 25.14 9.13
N GLY A 98 -3.74 25.91 8.56
CA GLY A 98 -3.69 27.36 8.69
C GLY A 98 -4.96 28.03 8.15
N TRP A 99 -5.47 27.59 7.00
CA TRP A 99 -6.74 28.05 6.45
C TRP A 99 -7.92 27.74 7.39
N LEU A 100 -8.00 26.53 7.94
CA LEU A 100 -9.05 26.16 8.89
C LEU A 100 -8.96 27.00 10.17
N LEU A 101 -7.76 27.25 10.69
CA LEU A 101 -7.57 28.15 11.85
C LEU A 101 -8.02 29.57 11.52
N TYR A 102 -7.66 30.11 10.35
CA TYR A 102 -8.18 31.40 9.90
C TYR A 102 -9.72 31.42 9.92
N LEU A 103 -10.38 30.39 9.40
CA LEU A 103 -11.84 30.29 9.43
C LEU A 103 -12.41 30.18 10.86
N VAL A 104 -11.66 29.58 11.79
CA VAL A 104 -12.06 29.49 13.20
C VAL A 104 -12.03 30.87 13.88
N PHE A 105 -10.98 31.66 13.61
CA PHE A 105 -10.75 32.96 14.26
C PHE A 105 -11.46 34.13 13.57
N ARG A 106 -11.81 34.01 12.28
CA ARG A 106 -12.46 35.10 11.52
C ARG A 106 -13.75 35.55 12.19
N ALA A 107 -13.98 36.87 12.21
CA ALA A 107 -15.20 37.49 12.74
C ALA A 107 -15.54 37.10 14.20
N THR A 108 -14.58 36.62 15.00
CA THR A 108 -14.83 36.26 16.41
C THR A 108 -14.75 37.46 17.35
N GLY A 109 -14.03 38.53 16.98
CA GLY A 109 -13.76 39.66 17.88
C GLY A 109 -13.17 39.19 19.21
N ASN A 110 -13.71 39.69 20.32
CA ASN A 110 -13.31 39.28 21.67
C ASN A 110 -14.27 38.23 22.27
N ASP A 111 -15.17 37.64 21.49
CA ASP A 111 -16.21 36.73 21.95
C ASP A 111 -15.68 35.31 22.16
N TYR A 112 -15.44 34.96 23.42
CA TYR A 112 -14.92 33.65 23.79
C TYR A 112 -15.85 32.49 23.37
N MET A 113 -17.17 32.70 23.39
CA MET A 113 -18.14 31.67 23.03
C MET A 113 -18.28 31.50 21.52
N HIS A 114 -18.13 32.56 20.75
CA HIS A 114 -18.01 32.46 19.29
C HIS A 114 -16.81 31.60 18.93
N LEU A 115 -15.61 31.93 19.45
CA LEU A 115 -14.39 31.17 19.19
C LEU A 115 -14.55 29.68 19.55
N THR A 116 -15.05 29.41 20.76
CA THR A 116 -15.26 28.05 21.27
C THR A 116 -16.17 27.23 20.34
N LYS A 117 -17.29 27.81 19.91
CA LYS A 117 -18.23 27.14 18.99
C LYS A 117 -17.64 26.95 17.59
N SER A 118 -16.84 27.92 17.13
CA SER A 118 -16.22 27.90 15.80
C SER A 118 -15.27 26.71 15.64
N PHE A 119 -14.44 26.41 16.65
CA PHE A 119 -13.59 25.21 16.66
C PHE A 119 -14.38 23.92 16.43
N GLY A 120 -15.49 23.73 17.14
CA GLY A 120 -16.34 22.54 16.98
C GLY A 120 -17.03 22.50 15.62
N HIS A 121 -17.52 23.64 15.14
CA HIS A 121 -18.26 23.74 13.88
C HIS A 121 -17.36 23.45 12.67
N VAL A 122 -16.18 24.08 12.62
CA VAL A 122 -15.18 23.84 11.59
C VAL A 122 -14.66 22.41 11.65
N ALA A 123 -14.43 21.84 12.84
CA ALA A 123 -13.97 20.45 12.96
C ALA A 123 -15.00 19.44 12.41
N VAL A 124 -16.28 19.59 12.76
CA VAL A 124 -17.34 18.68 12.32
C VAL A 124 -17.60 18.79 10.82
N SER A 125 -17.41 19.98 10.23
CA SER A 125 -17.55 20.16 8.77
C SER A 125 -16.51 19.40 7.94
N GLN A 126 -15.42 18.94 8.56
CA GLN A 126 -14.39 18.11 7.92
C GLN A 126 -14.72 16.61 7.90
N LEU A 127 -15.66 16.16 8.73
CA LEU A 127 -15.99 14.73 8.85
C LEU A 127 -16.49 14.10 7.53
N PRO A 128 -17.33 14.74 6.69
CA PRO A 128 -17.73 14.17 5.41
C PRO A 128 -16.53 13.74 4.56
N LEU A 129 -15.56 14.64 4.35
CA LEU A 129 -14.37 14.34 3.56
C LEU A 129 -13.49 13.29 4.26
N HIS A 130 -13.34 13.38 5.58
CA HIS A 130 -12.52 12.43 6.34
C HIS A 130 -13.03 10.99 6.21
N TYR A 131 -14.35 10.81 6.23
CA TYR A 131 -15.00 9.52 5.98
C TYR A 131 -14.86 9.09 4.52
N LEU A 132 -15.01 10.02 3.58
CA LEU A 132 -14.82 9.75 2.15
C LEU A 132 -13.40 9.25 1.84
N LEU A 133 -12.38 9.81 2.51
CA LEU A 133 -10.97 9.38 2.40
C LEU A 133 -10.73 7.92 2.87
N SER A 134 -11.64 7.33 3.65
CA SER A 134 -11.55 5.94 4.10
C SER A 134 -12.12 4.92 3.10
N LEU A 135 -12.72 5.39 2.00
CA LEU A 135 -13.32 4.53 1.01
C LEU A 135 -12.24 3.88 0.12
N LYS A 136 -12.35 2.57 -0.08
CA LYS A 136 -11.45 1.78 -0.93
C LYS A 136 -11.79 1.65 -2.43
N PRO A 137 -12.97 2.04 -2.97
CA PRO A 137 -13.25 1.83 -4.38
C PRO A 137 -12.36 2.69 -5.26
N ALA A 138 -11.87 2.11 -6.36
CA ALA A 138 -11.08 2.80 -7.37
C ALA A 138 -11.83 3.98 -8.03
N ASN A 139 -13.17 3.95 -8.00
CA ASN A 139 -14.02 4.99 -8.59
C ASN A 139 -14.50 6.02 -7.56
N SER A 140 -13.84 6.14 -6.40
CA SER A 140 -14.18 7.19 -5.46
C SER A 140 -13.96 8.58 -6.11
N PRO A 141 -14.78 9.59 -5.79
CA PRO A 141 -14.58 10.95 -6.34
C PRO A 141 -13.17 11.49 -6.08
N ILE A 142 -12.58 11.14 -4.94
CA ILE A 142 -11.22 11.53 -4.57
C ILE A 142 -10.18 10.84 -5.46
N THR A 143 -10.32 9.54 -5.71
CA THR A 143 -9.42 8.80 -6.60
C THR A 143 -9.53 9.28 -8.04
N LEU A 144 -10.74 9.61 -8.52
CA LEU A 144 -10.93 10.21 -9.85
C LEU A 144 -10.22 11.57 -9.95
N ALA A 145 -10.38 12.42 -8.93
CA ALA A 145 -9.80 13.76 -8.90
C ALA A 145 -8.27 13.78 -8.78
N THR A 146 -7.72 12.92 -7.91
CA THR A 146 -6.29 12.96 -7.55
C THR A 146 -5.47 11.92 -8.31
N GLY A 147 -6.10 10.86 -8.83
CA GLY A 147 -5.42 9.69 -9.35
C GLY A 147 -4.76 8.81 -8.28
N LEU A 148 -4.97 9.12 -6.99
CA LEU A 148 -4.38 8.40 -5.87
C LEU A 148 -5.32 7.27 -5.40
N THR A 149 -4.78 6.07 -5.24
CA THR A 149 -5.50 4.98 -4.56
C THR A 149 -5.58 5.19 -3.06
N HIS A 150 -6.46 4.41 -2.42
CA HIS A 150 -6.70 4.40 -0.98
C HIS A 150 -5.41 4.27 -0.13
N GLU A 151 -4.39 3.56 -0.61
CA GLU A 151 -3.12 3.40 0.12
C GLU A 151 -2.40 4.73 0.31
N ARG A 152 -2.34 5.55 -0.75
CA ARG A 152 -1.76 6.90 -0.71
C ARG A 152 -2.69 7.88 0.01
N LEU A 153 -4.00 7.73 -0.17
CA LEU A 153 -5.01 8.54 0.54
C LEU A 153 -5.03 8.30 2.05
N ASN A 154 -4.55 7.15 2.54
CA ASN A 154 -4.43 6.90 3.98
C ASN A 154 -3.54 7.93 4.70
N ALA A 155 -2.52 8.48 4.04
CA ALA A 155 -1.69 9.54 4.63
C ALA A 155 -2.52 10.81 4.89
N PHE A 156 -3.38 11.18 3.95
CA PHE A 156 -4.35 12.27 4.10
C PHE A 156 -5.42 11.94 5.14
N HIS A 157 -5.94 10.71 5.19
CA HIS A 157 -6.88 10.27 6.22
C HIS A 157 -6.30 10.43 7.65
N ARG A 158 -5.03 10.04 7.85
CA ARG A 158 -4.34 10.25 9.14
C ARG A 158 -4.14 11.73 9.46
N LEU A 159 -3.77 12.54 8.48
CA LEU A 159 -3.60 13.99 8.62
C LEU A 159 -4.92 14.68 9.03
N PHE A 160 -6.01 14.41 8.31
CA PHE A 160 -7.34 14.95 8.64
C PHE A 160 -7.79 14.50 10.03
N GLY A 161 -7.58 13.23 10.38
CA GLY A 161 -7.88 12.73 11.72
C GLY A 161 -7.15 13.50 12.83
N ARG A 162 -5.87 13.85 12.63
CA ARG A 162 -5.11 14.67 13.59
C ARG A 162 -5.65 16.10 13.70
N ILE A 163 -5.95 16.74 12.56
CA ILE A 163 -6.52 18.09 12.53
C ILE A 163 -7.87 18.14 13.25
N ILE A 164 -8.78 17.22 12.91
CA ILE A 164 -10.12 17.14 13.52
C ILE A 164 -10.02 16.89 15.02
N HIS A 165 -9.19 15.92 15.43
CA HIS A 165 -8.98 15.62 16.83
C HIS A 165 -8.45 16.84 17.59
N PHE A 166 -7.47 17.57 17.04
CA PHE A 166 -6.95 18.79 17.65
C PHE A 166 -8.03 19.86 17.82
N LEU A 167 -8.78 20.18 16.75
CA LEU A 167 -9.83 21.21 16.81
C LEU A 167 -10.94 20.85 17.81
N LEU A 168 -11.36 19.57 17.85
CA LEU A 168 -12.35 19.09 18.83
C LEU A 168 -11.80 19.09 20.26
N ALA A 169 -10.50 18.81 20.45
CA ALA A 169 -9.88 18.87 21.76
C ALA A 169 -9.82 20.32 22.29
N VAL A 170 -9.44 21.27 21.44
CA VAL A 170 -9.49 22.71 21.79
C VAL A 170 -10.92 23.14 22.12
N HIS A 171 -11.91 22.75 21.32
CA HIS A 171 -13.33 23.00 21.58
C HIS A 171 -13.77 22.50 22.97
N ALA A 172 -13.44 21.25 23.32
CA ALA A 172 -13.78 20.66 24.61
C ALA A 172 -13.09 21.39 25.77
N VAL A 173 -11.79 21.68 25.65
CA VAL A 173 -11.02 22.41 26.67
C VAL A 173 -11.59 23.81 26.90
N LEU A 174 -11.94 24.53 25.83
CA LEU A 174 -12.51 25.87 25.94
C LEU A 174 -13.89 25.87 26.63
N TYR A 175 -14.74 24.89 26.35
CA TYR A 175 -16.02 24.73 27.04
C TYR A 175 -15.87 24.33 28.51
N ILE A 176 -14.97 23.38 28.82
CA ILE A 176 -14.68 23.00 30.21
C ILE A 176 -14.20 24.23 30.98
N ARG A 177 -13.27 25.00 30.41
CA ARG A 177 -12.79 26.26 31.02
C ARG A 177 -13.91 27.26 31.23
N PHE A 178 -14.83 27.41 30.28
CA PHE A 178 -16.01 28.27 30.40
C PHE A 178 -16.91 27.83 31.56
N PHE A 179 -17.21 26.53 31.66
CA PHE A 179 -18.06 25.99 32.72
C PHE A 179 -17.43 26.12 34.12
N VAL A 180 -16.11 25.94 34.22
CA VAL A 180 -15.36 26.14 35.48
C VAL A 180 -15.36 27.62 35.87
N LYS A 181 -15.12 28.54 34.93
CA LYS A 181 -15.03 29.98 35.24
C LYS A 181 -16.37 30.59 35.67
N LEU A 182 -17.49 30.03 35.23
CA LEU A 182 -18.82 30.45 35.65
C LEU A 182 -19.40 29.62 36.81
N ASP A 183 -18.62 28.69 37.36
CA ASP A 183 -19.03 27.78 38.44
C ASP A 183 -20.33 26.98 38.14
N ILE A 184 -20.53 26.63 36.86
CA ILE A 184 -21.71 25.88 36.40
C ILE A 184 -21.37 24.45 35.97
N LEU A 185 -20.13 23.99 36.16
CA LEU A 185 -19.68 22.68 35.67
C LEU A 185 -20.53 21.53 36.22
N ALA A 186 -20.75 21.49 37.53
CA ALA A 186 -21.51 20.41 38.18
C ALA A 186 -22.95 20.32 37.65
N LYS A 187 -23.56 21.47 37.31
CA LYS A 187 -24.88 21.54 36.70
C LYS A 187 -24.82 21.07 35.24
N ARG A 188 -23.96 21.69 34.43
CA ARG A 188 -23.89 21.48 32.98
C ARG A 188 -23.49 20.06 32.59
N VAL A 189 -22.65 19.38 33.37
CA VAL A 189 -22.27 17.98 33.10
C VAL A 189 -23.46 17.01 33.16
N ARG A 190 -24.56 17.37 33.84
CA ARG A 190 -25.79 16.55 33.88
C ARG A 190 -26.67 16.77 32.65
N ASP A 191 -26.50 17.87 31.94
CA ASP A 191 -27.29 18.20 30.77
C ASP A 191 -27.00 17.24 29.60
N ARG A 192 -28.04 16.95 28.80
CA ARG A 192 -27.96 15.92 27.75
C ARG A 192 -26.92 16.27 26.68
N ASP A 193 -26.87 17.53 26.27
CA ASP A 193 -25.93 18.03 25.28
C ASP A 193 -24.48 17.83 25.74
N VAL A 194 -24.15 18.22 26.98
CA VAL A 194 -22.80 18.09 27.53
C VAL A 194 -22.40 16.62 27.71
N ARG A 195 -23.32 15.74 28.16
CA ARG A 195 -23.04 14.30 28.25
C ARG A 195 -22.72 13.68 26.90
N LEU A 196 -23.50 14.01 25.86
CA LEU A 196 -23.22 13.55 24.50
C LEU A 196 -21.90 14.11 23.96
N GLY A 197 -21.59 15.37 24.26
CA GLY A 197 -20.31 16.00 23.91
C GLY A 197 -19.12 15.33 24.59
N LEU A 198 -19.25 14.99 25.88
CA LEU A 198 -18.22 14.28 26.64
C LEU A 198 -18.02 12.84 26.13
N ALA A 199 -19.12 12.13 25.83
CA ALA A 199 -19.05 10.80 25.23
C ALA A 199 -18.38 10.84 23.84
N ALA A 200 -18.70 11.83 23.01
CA ALA A 200 -18.04 12.04 21.72
C ALA A 200 -16.55 12.35 21.93
N PHE A 201 -16.20 13.25 22.85
CA PHE A 201 -14.82 13.59 23.16
C PHE A 201 -14.00 12.35 23.55
N TRP A 202 -14.50 11.50 24.44
CA TRP A 202 -13.83 10.25 24.78
C TRP A 202 -13.72 9.28 23.60
N THR A 203 -14.76 9.18 22.76
CA THR A 203 -14.74 8.37 21.53
C THR A 203 -13.60 8.81 20.60
N PHE A 204 -13.43 10.11 20.37
CA PHE A 204 -12.32 10.64 19.56
C PHE A 204 -10.95 10.44 20.19
N ASN A 205 -10.84 10.57 21.53
CA ASN A 205 -9.59 10.28 22.23
C ASN A 205 -9.20 8.80 22.12
N PHE A 206 -10.15 7.86 22.25
CA PHE A 206 -9.88 6.44 22.05
C PHE A 206 -9.49 6.14 20.61
N LEU A 207 -10.17 6.74 19.62
CA LEU A 207 -9.78 6.64 18.21
C LEU A 207 -8.34 7.12 17.99
N ALA A 208 -7.97 8.27 18.57
CA ALA A 208 -6.63 8.84 18.46
C ALA A 208 -5.57 7.97 19.15
N LEU A 209 -5.83 7.52 20.38
CA LEU A 209 -4.94 6.66 21.16
C LEU A 209 -4.66 5.34 20.45
N LEU A 210 -5.71 4.68 19.97
CA LEU A 210 -5.60 3.41 19.24
C LEU A 210 -4.85 3.60 17.91
N ALA A 211 -4.96 4.77 17.29
CA ALA A 211 -4.27 5.10 16.04
C ALA A 211 -2.78 5.44 16.21
N VAL A 212 -2.27 5.67 17.44
CA VAL A 212 -0.85 5.92 17.71
C VAL A 212 -0.01 4.74 17.19
N PRO A 213 1.03 4.95 16.37
CA PRO A 213 1.77 3.87 15.70
C PRO A 213 2.29 2.77 16.63
N GLY A 214 2.75 3.14 17.83
CA GLY A 214 3.22 2.18 18.83
C GLY A 214 2.11 1.31 19.43
N VAL A 215 0.92 1.88 19.64
CA VAL A 215 -0.25 1.15 20.16
C VAL A 215 -0.86 0.32 19.03
N ARG A 216 -1.13 0.97 17.89
CA ARG A 216 -1.71 0.37 16.69
C ARG A 216 -1.00 -0.91 16.28
N ARG A 217 0.34 -0.91 16.21
CA ARG A 217 1.13 -2.10 15.83
C ARG A 217 0.97 -3.24 16.83
N ARG A 218 0.92 -2.95 18.13
CA ARG A 218 0.76 -3.96 19.19
C ARG A 218 -0.64 -4.57 19.22
N VAL A 219 -1.68 -3.77 18.98
CA VAL A 219 -3.08 -4.21 19.10
C VAL A 219 -3.79 -4.35 17.75
N TYR A 220 -3.03 -4.38 16.64
CA TYR A 220 -3.60 -4.33 15.28
C TYR A 220 -4.60 -5.46 15.06
N HIS A 221 -4.15 -6.69 15.31
CA HIS A 221 -4.91 -7.91 15.04
C HIS A 221 -5.98 -8.20 16.11
N SER A 222 -5.79 -7.71 17.33
CA SER A 222 -6.71 -7.97 18.43
C SER A 222 -7.88 -6.97 18.43
N VAL A 223 -7.62 -5.67 18.42
CA VAL A 223 -8.66 -4.68 18.73
C VAL A 223 -8.66 -3.49 17.77
N PHE A 224 -7.51 -3.04 17.26
CA PHE A 224 -7.39 -1.76 16.56
C PHE A 224 -8.41 -1.57 15.43
N TYR A 225 -8.38 -2.44 14.42
CA TYR A 225 -9.23 -2.23 13.23
C TYR A 225 -10.72 -2.29 13.59
N ARG A 226 -11.11 -3.26 14.42
CA ARG A 226 -12.51 -3.46 14.85
C ARG A 226 -13.01 -2.28 15.67
N SER A 227 -12.27 -1.92 16.70
CA SER A 227 -12.60 -0.78 17.57
C SER A 227 -12.63 0.54 16.79
N HIS A 228 -11.69 0.77 15.86
CA HIS A 228 -11.66 1.99 15.06
C HIS A 228 -12.90 2.13 14.18
N VAL A 229 -13.34 1.05 13.52
CA VAL A 229 -14.57 1.06 12.70
C VAL A 229 -15.82 1.28 13.56
N VAL A 230 -15.91 0.60 14.71
CA VAL A 230 -17.07 0.71 15.63
C VAL A 230 -17.14 2.09 16.28
N LEU A 231 -16.03 2.62 16.80
CA LEU A 231 -15.96 3.95 17.41
C LEU A 231 -16.23 5.05 16.38
N SER A 232 -15.76 4.89 15.14
CA SER A 232 -16.13 5.78 14.03
C SER A 232 -17.64 5.76 13.79
N ALA A 233 -18.26 4.58 13.72
CA ALA A 233 -19.71 4.47 13.57
C ALA A 233 -20.47 5.13 14.73
N LEU A 234 -19.98 4.98 15.96
CA LEU A 234 -20.56 5.55 17.18
C LEU A 234 -20.41 7.08 17.26
N ALA A 235 -19.32 7.64 16.71
CA ALA A 235 -19.07 9.08 16.73
C ALA A 235 -20.17 9.88 16.01
N VAL A 236 -20.72 9.33 14.91
CA VAL A 236 -21.75 9.99 14.10
C VAL A 236 -23.04 10.28 14.89
N PRO A 237 -23.75 9.30 15.49
CA PRO A 237 -24.96 9.56 16.26
C PRO A 237 -24.68 10.39 17.51
N LEU A 238 -23.55 10.20 18.21
CA LEU A 238 -23.19 11.02 19.37
C LEU A 238 -23.12 12.51 19.02
N LEU A 239 -22.43 12.86 17.92
CA LEU A 239 -22.36 14.23 17.45
C LEU A 239 -23.71 14.73 16.88
N PHE A 240 -24.49 13.87 16.24
CA PHE A 240 -25.77 14.24 15.61
C PHE A 240 -26.81 14.69 16.64
N PHE A 241 -26.82 14.04 17.81
CA PHE A 241 -27.66 14.40 18.93
C PHE A 241 -27.04 15.43 19.88
N HIS A 242 -25.73 15.69 19.78
CA HIS A 242 -25.04 16.72 20.55
C HIS A 242 -25.44 18.13 20.10
N VAL A 243 -25.36 18.44 18.79
CA VAL A 243 -25.68 19.78 18.26
C VAL A 243 -26.46 19.69 16.94
N PRO A 244 -27.63 20.36 16.80
CA PRO A 244 -28.46 20.27 15.60
C PRO A 244 -27.86 20.97 14.37
N TYR A 245 -27.13 22.07 14.57
CA TYR A 245 -26.63 22.91 13.48
C TYR A 245 -25.56 22.23 12.60
N THR A 246 -24.92 21.16 13.07
CA THR A 246 -23.91 20.41 12.31
C THR A 246 -24.45 19.13 11.66
N ARG A 247 -25.75 18.86 11.76
CA ARG A 247 -26.36 17.59 11.34
C ARG A 247 -26.20 17.30 9.86
N VAL A 248 -26.17 18.32 9.00
CA VAL A 248 -25.99 18.14 7.55
C VAL A 248 -24.63 17.46 7.25
N TYR A 249 -23.55 17.91 7.89
CA TYR A 249 -22.23 17.28 7.73
C TYR A 249 -22.21 15.85 8.29
N LEU A 250 -22.86 15.64 9.42
CA LEU A 250 -22.91 14.32 10.07
C LEU A 250 -23.75 13.31 9.26
N ALA A 251 -24.84 13.77 8.63
CA ALA A 251 -25.62 12.95 7.71
C ALA A 251 -24.79 12.52 6.51
N GLN A 252 -24.02 13.44 5.90
CA GLN A 252 -23.09 13.11 4.81
C GLN A 252 -22.03 12.09 5.25
N ALA A 253 -21.40 12.29 6.41
CA ALA A 253 -20.42 11.35 6.97
C ALA A 253 -21.03 9.96 7.21
N GLY A 254 -22.26 9.90 7.75
CA GLY A 254 -23.01 8.66 7.92
C GLY A 254 -23.31 7.94 6.60
N VAL A 255 -23.75 8.68 5.58
CA VAL A 255 -23.97 8.14 4.22
C VAL A 255 -22.68 7.54 3.67
N PHE A 256 -21.55 8.26 3.75
CA PHE A 256 -20.27 7.73 3.28
C PHE A 256 -19.81 6.49 4.05
N TRP A 257 -20.05 6.45 5.36
CA TRP A 257 -19.76 5.26 6.17
C TRP A 257 -20.54 4.03 5.70
N VAL A 258 -21.86 4.19 5.49
CA VAL A 258 -22.75 3.11 5.01
C VAL A 258 -22.37 2.67 3.59
N LEU A 259 -22.19 3.62 2.67
CA LEU A 259 -21.75 3.33 1.30
C LEU A 259 -20.43 2.56 1.29
N GLY A 260 -19.48 2.94 2.15
CA GLY A 260 -18.22 2.22 2.30
C GLY A 260 -18.39 0.78 2.78
N ALA A 261 -19.33 0.53 3.69
CA ALA A 261 -19.66 -0.82 4.13
C ALA A 261 -20.30 -1.66 3.00
N LEU A 262 -21.23 -1.07 2.24
CA LEU A 262 -21.89 -1.73 1.11
C LEU A 262 -20.91 -2.08 -0.01
N VAL A 263 -20.03 -1.14 -0.39
CA VAL A 263 -18.99 -1.37 -1.41
C VAL A 263 -18.04 -2.48 -0.98
N ARG A 264 -17.59 -2.49 0.28
CA ARG A 264 -16.73 -3.56 0.79
C ARG A 264 -17.43 -4.91 0.79
N ARG A 265 -18.73 -4.94 1.11
CA ARG A 265 -19.53 -6.17 1.06
C ARG A 265 -19.66 -6.69 -0.38
N GLY A 266 -19.95 -5.82 -1.35
CA GLY A 266 -20.10 -6.19 -2.75
C GLY A 266 -18.80 -6.64 -3.42
N ARG A 267 -17.63 -6.24 -2.90
CA ARG A 267 -16.31 -6.68 -3.38
C ARG A 267 -15.75 -7.89 -2.64
N SER A 268 -16.50 -8.44 -1.69
CA SER A 268 -16.08 -9.62 -0.90
C SER A 268 -16.72 -10.86 -1.50
N GLN A 269 -15.90 -11.83 -1.89
CA GLN A 269 -16.34 -13.12 -2.42
C GLN A 269 -15.87 -14.23 -1.48
N ARG A 270 -16.75 -15.16 -1.12
CA ARG A 270 -16.35 -16.39 -0.41
C ARG A 270 -15.78 -17.38 -1.40
N VAL A 271 -14.60 -17.91 -1.12
CA VAL A 271 -13.90 -18.89 -1.96
C VAL A 271 -13.44 -20.07 -1.12
N THR A 272 -13.28 -21.20 -1.78
CA THR A 272 -12.67 -22.39 -1.23
C THR A 272 -11.21 -22.42 -1.67
N ALA A 273 -10.28 -22.38 -0.71
CA ALA A 273 -8.86 -22.26 -0.95
C ALA A 273 -8.10 -23.51 -0.50
N ARG A 274 -7.10 -23.90 -1.30
CA ARG A 274 -6.14 -24.98 -1.02
C ARG A 274 -4.87 -24.37 -0.46
N CYS A 275 -4.43 -24.85 0.71
CA CYS A 275 -3.21 -24.40 1.35
C CYS A 275 -2.11 -25.47 1.29
N ALA A 276 -0.89 -25.08 0.94
CA ALA A 276 0.28 -25.96 0.89
C ALA A 276 1.56 -25.25 1.33
N LEU A 277 2.47 -25.97 1.98
CA LEU A 277 3.80 -25.46 2.32
C LEU A 277 4.68 -25.44 1.07
N LEU A 278 5.35 -24.32 0.83
CA LEU A 278 6.30 -24.16 -0.28
C LEU A 278 7.69 -24.72 0.08
N ASP A 279 8.13 -24.48 1.32
CA ASP A 279 9.38 -25.03 1.85
C ASP A 279 9.07 -26.16 2.83
N LYS A 280 9.40 -27.41 2.45
CA LYS A 280 9.30 -28.60 3.29
C LYS A 280 10.63 -28.96 3.96
N THR A 281 11.71 -28.30 3.54
CA THR A 281 13.08 -28.69 3.84
C THR A 281 13.65 -27.98 5.07
N ASN A 282 13.23 -26.74 5.36
CA ASN A 282 13.73 -26.03 6.55
C ASN A 282 12.65 -25.20 7.29
N PRO A 283 11.75 -25.84 8.07
CA PRO A 283 10.56 -25.20 8.67
C PRO A 283 10.85 -24.18 9.78
N LYS A 284 12.11 -23.92 10.16
CA LYS A 284 12.46 -23.10 11.33
C LYS A 284 12.70 -21.61 11.04
N GLU A 285 13.04 -21.20 9.81
CA GLU A 285 13.42 -19.79 9.54
C GLU A 285 12.47 -19.02 8.60
N ASP A 286 11.86 -19.69 7.61
CA ASP A 286 11.00 -19.05 6.59
C ASP A 286 9.81 -19.95 6.18
N GLU A 287 8.84 -20.15 7.07
CA GLU A 287 7.64 -20.92 6.74
C GLU A 287 6.76 -20.15 5.72
N LEU A 288 6.89 -20.54 4.44
CA LEU A 288 6.13 -20.01 3.32
C LEU A 288 4.95 -20.91 2.98
N VAL A 289 3.79 -20.30 2.82
CA VAL A 289 2.51 -20.96 2.51
C VAL A 289 1.98 -20.45 1.18
N SER A 290 1.67 -21.37 0.29
CA SER A 290 0.92 -21.12 -0.94
C SER A 290 -0.56 -21.33 -0.68
N VAL A 291 -1.38 -20.32 -1.00
CA VAL A 291 -2.84 -20.37 -0.92
C VAL A 291 -3.39 -20.19 -2.34
N ARG A 292 -4.04 -21.22 -2.86
CA ARG A 292 -4.62 -21.22 -4.22
C ARG A 292 -6.13 -21.33 -4.16
N PHE A 293 -6.84 -20.56 -4.97
CA PHE A 293 -8.29 -20.63 -5.07
C PHE A 293 -8.74 -20.32 -6.50
N ARG A 294 -9.87 -20.91 -6.90
CA ARG A 294 -10.47 -20.70 -8.23
C ARG A 294 -11.61 -19.70 -8.15
N VAL A 295 -11.73 -18.85 -9.16
CA VAL A 295 -12.82 -17.89 -9.32
C VAL A 295 -13.32 -17.90 -10.77
N ALA A 296 -14.59 -17.56 -10.98
CA ALA A 296 -15.11 -17.36 -12.33
C ALA A 296 -14.39 -16.19 -13.03
N GLN A 297 -14.15 -16.30 -14.32
CA GLN A 297 -13.49 -15.27 -15.16
C GLN A 297 -14.18 -13.90 -15.11
N GLY A 298 -15.50 -13.87 -14.88
CA GLY A 298 -16.27 -12.63 -14.71
C GLY A 298 -16.11 -11.96 -13.34
N SER A 299 -15.44 -12.61 -12.38
CA SER A 299 -15.19 -12.02 -11.05
C SER A 299 -14.16 -10.89 -11.15
N PRO A 300 -14.33 -9.78 -10.40
CA PRO A 300 -13.28 -8.76 -10.29
C PRO A 300 -11.93 -9.32 -9.83
N LEU A 301 -11.91 -10.43 -9.10
CA LEU A 301 -10.69 -11.11 -8.65
C LEU A 301 -9.90 -11.71 -9.81
N ALA A 302 -10.57 -12.21 -10.85
CA ALA A 302 -9.92 -12.76 -12.04
C ALA A 302 -9.19 -11.69 -12.87
N GLN A 303 -9.56 -10.42 -12.70
CA GLN A 303 -8.98 -9.27 -13.41
C GLN A 303 -7.86 -8.59 -12.62
N ALA A 304 -7.34 -9.24 -11.58
CA ALA A 304 -6.24 -8.69 -10.78
C ALA A 304 -5.00 -8.45 -11.65
N GLN A 305 -4.48 -7.23 -11.57
CA GLN A 305 -3.29 -6.79 -12.30
C GLN A 305 -2.02 -7.03 -11.48
N ALA A 306 -0.86 -7.05 -12.14
CA ALA A 306 0.43 -7.19 -11.49
C ALA A 306 0.61 -6.17 -10.34
N GLY A 307 1.14 -6.64 -9.21
CA GLY A 307 1.33 -5.83 -7.99
C GLY A 307 0.07 -5.59 -7.16
N GLN A 308 -1.11 -6.00 -7.61
CA GLN A 308 -2.32 -5.86 -6.80
C GLN A 308 -2.36 -6.88 -5.66
N HIS A 309 -3.13 -6.56 -4.63
CA HIS A 309 -3.32 -7.37 -3.44
C HIS A 309 -4.81 -7.56 -3.14
N VAL A 310 -5.12 -8.59 -2.37
CA VAL A 310 -6.45 -8.91 -1.86
C VAL A 310 -6.43 -8.95 -0.34
N TYR A 311 -7.55 -8.66 0.30
CA TYR A 311 -7.70 -8.89 1.74
C TYR A 311 -8.37 -10.23 1.96
N VAL A 312 -7.66 -11.14 2.63
CA VAL A 312 -8.19 -12.44 3.02
C VAL A 312 -8.78 -12.30 4.41
N ARG A 313 -9.97 -12.83 4.65
CA ARG A 313 -10.63 -12.88 5.96
C ARG A 313 -11.10 -14.30 6.28
N ARG A 314 -11.00 -14.69 7.55
CA ARG A 314 -11.43 -16.01 8.06
C ARG A 314 -12.51 -15.85 9.11
N GLY A 315 -13.60 -16.63 9.04
CA GLY A 315 -14.62 -16.69 10.09
C GLY A 315 -15.66 -15.56 10.01
N GLY A 316 -16.02 -15.14 8.79
CA GLY A 316 -17.05 -14.14 8.55
C GLY A 316 -16.63 -12.72 8.93
N VAL A 317 -17.61 -11.84 9.17
CA VAL A 317 -17.42 -10.37 9.26
C VAL A 317 -16.45 -9.95 10.39
N MET A 318 -16.37 -10.73 11.48
CA MET A 318 -15.54 -10.41 12.65
C MET A 318 -14.15 -11.05 12.65
N GLY A 319 -13.84 -11.78 11.58
CA GLY A 319 -12.57 -12.48 11.38
C GLY A 319 -11.33 -11.59 11.26
N PRO A 320 -10.12 -12.13 11.53
CA PRO A 320 -8.89 -11.43 11.17
C PRO A 320 -8.87 -11.20 9.66
N LYS A 321 -8.43 -10.01 9.26
CA LYS A 321 -8.38 -9.55 7.87
C LYS A 321 -6.97 -9.04 7.59
N ASN A 322 -6.27 -9.70 6.67
CA ASN A 322 -4.91 -9.34 6.29
C ASN A 322 -4.81 -9.17 4.77
N PRO A 323 -4.07 -8.15 4.29
CA PRO A 323 -3.75 -8.02 2.88
C PRO A 323 -2.71 -9.07 2.47
N PHE A 324 -2.82 -9.58 1.24
CA PHE A 324 -1.85 -10.47 0.61
C PHE A 324 -1.76 -10.15 -0.88
N THR A 325 -0.54 -10.02 -1.38
CA THR A 325 -0.28 -9.75 -2.79
C THR A 325 -0.71 -10.93 -3.65
N VAL A 326 -1.33 -10.63 -4.79
CA VAL A 326 -1.60 -11.64 -5.81
C VAL A 326 -0.28 -12.01 -6.45
N ALA A 327 0.18 -13.24 -6.22
CA ALA A 327 1.45 -13.71 -6.73
C ALA A 327 1.33 -14.17 -8.18
N ASN A 328 0.20 -14.78 -8.53
CA ASN A 328 -0.04 -15.31 -9.86
C ASN A 328 -1.54 -15.42 -10.16
N VAL A 329 -1.90 -15.25 -11.43
CA VAL A 329 -3.25 -15.42 -11.97
C VAL A 329 -3.12 -16.24 -13.25
N ARG A 330 -3.71 -17.44 -13.28
CA ARG A 330 -3.64 -18.34 -14.42
C ARG A 330 -5.01 -18.84 -14.83
N PRO A 331 -5.34 -18.88 -16.13
CA PRO A 331 -6.50 -19.64 -16.60
C PRO A 331 -6.32 -21.11 -16.19
N VAL A 332 -7.40 -21.74 -15.73
CA VAL A 332 -7.37 -23.18 -15.49
C VAL A 332 -7.56 -23.88 -16.82
N GLU A 333 -6.46 -24.33 -17.42
CA GLU A 333 -6.50 -25.27 -18.55
C GLU A 333 -6.57 -26.68 -17.95
N GLU A 334 -7.76 -27.29 -17.91
CA GLU A 334 -7.86 -28.72 -17.60
C GLU A 334 -7.38 -29.51 -18.82
N GLY A 335 -6.42 -30.41 -18.59
CA GLY A 335 -5.82 -31.24 -19.63
C GLY A 335 -6.86 -32.02 -20.41
N MET A 336 -6.74 -31.99 -21.74
CA MET A 336 -7.44 -32.88 -22.67
C MET A 336 -6.87 -34.30 -22.57
N ASP A 337 -6.97 -34.95 -21.42
CA ASP A 337 -6.70 -36.39 -21.34
C ASP A 337 -8.03 -37.10 -21.04
N GLU A 338 -8.60 -37.65 -22.12
CA GLU A 338 -9.63 -38.70 -22.21
C GLU A 338 -10.85 -38.58 -21.27
N MET A 339 -11.94 -37.95 -21.73
CA MET A 339 -13.27 -38.31 -21.24
C MET A 339 -14.32 -38.37 -22.36
N ASP A 340 -15.08 -39.45 -22.29
CA ASP A 340 -16.06 -39.94 -23.23
C ASP A 340 -17.03 -38.90 -23.78
N GLU A 341 -17.30 -39.08 -25.07
CA GLU A 341 -18.21 -38.35 -25.94
C GLU A 341 -19.68 -38.56 -25.52
N LYS A 342 -20.09 -38.11 -24.32
CA LYS A 342 -21.51 -38.11 -23.91
C LYS A 342 -21.88 -37.24 -22.70
N VAL A 343 -21.19 -36.12 -22.46
CA VAL A 343 -21.61 -35.15 -21.43
C VAL A 343 -22.20 -33.90 -22.07
N ASP A 344 -23.37 -33.52 -21.54
CA ASP A 344 -24.24 -32.45 -22.00
C ASP A 344 -23.51 -31.10 -22.19
N LYS A 345 -23.46 -30.63 -23.44
CA LYS A 345 -22.68 -29.47 -23.90
C LYS A 345 -23.09 -28.15 -23.22
N MET A 346 -24.25 -28.09 -22.56
CA MET A 346 -24.72 -26.92 -21.82
C MET A 346 -24.18 -26.84 -20.37
N ALA A 347 -24.06 -27.95 -19.66
CA ALA A 347 -23.51 -27.97 -18.30
C ALA A 347 -21.98 -27.78 -18.30
N VAL A 348 -21.30 -28.28 -19.33
CA VAL A 348 -19.85 -28.18 -19.52
C VAL A 348 -19.39 -26.75 -19.85
N LYS A 349 -20.26 -25.90 -20.40
CA LYS A 349 -19.88 -24.52 -20.78
C LYS A 349 -19.77 -23.57 -19.57
N ALA A 350 -20.42 -23.87 -18.45
CA ALA A 350 -20.36 -23.07 -17.23
C ALA A 350 -19.08 -23.33 -16.40
N VAL A 351 -18.45 -24.50 -16.57
CA VAL A 351 -17.21 -24.90 -15.86
C VAL A 351 -15.94 -24.44 -16.59
N ARG A 352 -16.06 -23.99 -17.85
CA ARG A 352 -14.93 -23.73 -18.76
C ARG A 352 -14.14 -22.44 -18.58
N ASN A 353 -14.57 -21.53 -17.68
CA ASN A 353 -13.96 -20.20 -17.54
C ASN A 353 -13.58 -19.90 -16.09
N GLU A 354 -12.84 -20.81 -15.45
CA GLU A 354 -12.26 -20.55 -14.14
C GLU A 354 -10.82 -20.03 -14.25
N VAL A 355 -10.48 -19.13 -13.35
CA VAL A 355 -9.15 -18.56 -13.19
C VAL A 355 -8.65 -18.95 -11.81
N GLU A 356 -7.47 -19.58 -11.75
CA GLU A 356 -6.78 -19.89 -10.51
C GLU A 356 -5.94 -18.68 -10.09
N ILE A 357 -6.11 -18.29 -8.82
CA ILE A 357 -5.35 -17.21 -8.20
C ILE A 357 -4.47 -17.82 -7.11
N GLN A 358 -3.20 -17.44 -7.11
CA GLN A 358 -2.21 -17.86 -6.13
C GLN A 358 -1.79 -16.67 -5.25
N LEU A 359 -1.82 -16.89 -3.93
CA LEU A 359 -1.21 -16.03 -2.93
C LEU A 359 -0.03 -16.75 -2.29
N VAL A 360 1.05 -16.03 -2.03
CA VAL A 360 2.20 -16.53 -1.28
C VAL A 360 2.35 -15.68 -0.03
N LEU A 361 2.40 -16.33 1.13
CA LEU A 361 2.49 -15.66 2.41
C LEU A 361 3.53 -16.30 3.32
N ARG A 362 4.13 -15.48 4.17
CA ARG A 362 5.05 -15.91 5.23
C ARG A 362 4.31 -16.05 6.55
N ASN A 363 4.60 -17.10 7.31
CA ASN A 363 4.15 -17.19 8.69
C ASN A 363 4.92 -16.19 9.57
N THR A 364 4.24 -15.12 9.96
CA THR A 364 4.78 -14.06 10.82
C THR A 364 4.39 -14.21 12.28
N GLY A 365 3.78 -15.33 12.68
CA GLY A 365 3.25 -15.52 14.04
C GLY A 365 1.90 -14.83 14.29
N GLY A 366 1.31 -14.21 13.26
CA GLY A 366 0.00 -13.57 13.35
C GLY A 366 -1.16 -14.56 13.32
N PRO A 367 -2.35 -14.20 13.84
CA PRO A 367 -3.47 -15.14 13.99
C PRO A 367 -3.97 -15.72 12.66
N GLN A 368 -3.80 -15.00 11.56
CA GLN A 368 -4.19 -15.47 10.23
C GLN A 368 -3.06 -16.26 9.53
N THR A 369 -1.82 -15.76 9.59
CA THR A 369 -0.68 -16.39 8.92
C THR A 369 -0.29 -17.71 9.58
N SER A 370 -0.31 -17.78 10.92
CA SER A 370 -0.08 -19.03 11.65
C SER A 370 -1.20 -20.05 11.48
N TYR A 371 -2.45 -19.59 11.31
CA TYR A 371 -3.56 -20.50 11.00
C TYR A 371 -3.40 -21.15 9.62
N LEU A 372 -3.13 -20.36 8.57
CA LEU A 372 -2.95 -20.88 7.22
C LEU A 372 -1.73 -21.80 7.12
N ALA A 373 -0.66 -21.47 7.85
CA ALA A 373 0.51 -22.34 8.03
C ALA A 373 0.16 -23.67 8.72
N GLY A 374 -0.60 -23.63 9.81
CA GLY A 374 -1.07 -24.84 10.50
C GLY A 374 -1.93 -25.74 9.60
N VAL A 375 -2.84 -25.15 8.81
CA VAL A 375 -3.63 -25.88 7.83
C VAL A 375 -2.73 -26.54 6.77
N ALA A 376 -1.75 -25.81 6.24
CA ALA A 376 -0.82 -26.33 5.25
C ALA A 376 0.06 -27.47 5.81
N LYS A 377 0.45 -27.41 7.09
CA LYS A 377 1.18 -28.47 7.80
C LYS A 377 0.36 -29.75 7.96
N ASN A 378 -0.92 -29.61 8.30
CA ASN A 378 -1.83 -30.76 8.49
C ASN A 378 -2.11 -31.49 7.16
N ALA A 379 -2.12 -30.76 6.04
CA ALA A 379 -2.21 -31.34 4.69
C ALA A 379 -1.07 -32.32 4.38
N GLY A 380 0.12 -32.07 4.92
CA GLY A 380 1.31 -32.92 4.73
C GLY A 380 1.32 -34.19 5.58
N HIS A 381 0.73 -34.15 6.78
CA HIS A 381 0.77 -35.28 7.74
C HIS A 381 -0.27 -36.37 7.46
N SER A 382 -1.36 -36.06 6.75
CA SER A 382 -2.41 -37.03 6.37
C SER A 382 -1.92 -38.15 5.44
N LYS A 383 -0.67 -38.11 4.96
CA LYS A 383 -0.05 -39.19 4.18
C LYS A 383 0.59 -40.31 5.01
N THR A 384 0.62 -40.23 6.35
CA THR A 384 1.41 -41.18 7.18
C THR A 384 0.63 -42.11 8.12
N ASN A 385 -0.70 -42.10 8.12
CA ASN A 385 -1.49 -42.91 9.07
C ASN A 385 -2.54 -43.82 8.43
N THR A 386 -2.25 -44.38 7.26
CA THR A 386 -3.09 -45.44 6.65
C THR A 386 -2.43 -46.81 6.81
N HIS A 387 -2.05 -47.17 8.04
CA HIS A 387 -1.80 -48.57 8.42
C HIS A 387 -1.71 -48.72 9.96
N ARG A 388 -2.80 -48.51 10.70
CA ARG A 388 -3.13 -49.35 11.88
C ARG A 388 -4.45 -48.98 12.53
N ASN A 389 -5.20 -50.06 12.80
CA ASN A 389 -6.32 -50.23 13.73
C ASN A 389 -7.65 -49.59 13.35
N GLY A 390 -8.54 -50.44 12.85
CA GLY A 390 -9.97 -50.26 13.00
C GLY A 390 -10.40 -50.43 14.46
N ARG A 391 -11.33 -49.57 14.90
CA ARG A 391 -12.56 -49.97 15.57
C ARG A 391 -13.55 -48.81 15.51
N GLU A 392 -14.79 -49.21 15.28
CA GLU A 392 -16.06 -48.47 15.14
C GLU A 392 -16.22 -47.21 16.00
N GLU A 393 -16.78 -46.15 15.40
CA GLU A 393 -18.11 -45.66 15.82
C GLU A 393 -18.78 -44.82 14.72
N SER A 394 -19.98 -45.25 14.35
CA SER A 394 -20.83 -44.71 13.31
C SER A 394 -21.69 -43.53 13.81
N ARG A 395 -21.80 -42.46 13.02
CA ARG A 395 -23.08 -41.75 12.86
C ARG A 395 -23.20 -41.00 11.52
N SER A 396 -24.06 -41.59 10.69
CA SER A 396 -24.71 -41.18 9.44
C SER A 396 -24.89 -39.67 9.16
N GLY A 397 -24.56 -39.29 7.92
CA GLY A 397 -25.09 -38.14 7.19
C GLY A 397 -24.75 -38.25 5.70
N SER A 398 -25.70 -38.71 4.89
CA SER A 398 -25.54 -39.07 3.46
C SER A 398 -25.42 -37.86 2.53
N GLY A 399 -24.55 -37.96 1.52
CA GLY A 399 -24.54 -37.05 0.37
C GLY A 399 -23.37 -37.28 -0.58
N THR A 400 -23.48 -38.35 -1.41
CA THR A 400 -22.80 -38.58 -2.70
C THR A 400 -21.41 -37.97 -2.91
N GLU A 401 -20.39 -38.79 -2.66
CA GLU A 401 -19.00 -38.57 -3.06
C GLU A 401 -18.77 -39.00 -4.52
N THR A 402 -18.15 -38.13 -5.29
CA THR A 402 -17.37 -38.50 -6.48
C THR A 402 -15.98 -37.88 -6.33
N GLU A 403 -15.00 -38.72 -6.04
CA GLU A 403 -13.55 -38.53 -6.19
C GLU A 403 -13.05 -39.60 -7.19
N PRO A 404 -11.81 -39.59 -7.76
CA PRO A 404 -10.57 -38.98 -7.24
C PRO A 404 -9.70 -38.28 -8.33
N THR A 405 -8.72 -37.40 -8.10
CA THR A 405 -7.35 -37.65 -7.60
C THR A 405 -6.55 -36.33 -7.70
N THR A 406 -5.85 -35.88 -6.64
CA THR A 406 -4.49 -35.26 -6.67
C THR A 406 -4.06 -34.72 -5.29
N SER A 407 -3.10 -35.43 -4.68
CA SER A 407 -2.05 -34.99 -3.73
C SER A 407 -2.31 -33.81 -2.77
N GLY A 408 -2.69 -34.12 -1.52
CA GLY A 408 -2.09 -33.52 -0.31
C GLY A 408 -2.33 -32.04 0.01
N SER A 409 -3.50 -31.46 -0.29
CA SER A 409 -3.84 -30.08 0.11
C SER A 409 -5.05 -30.01 1.04
N SER A 410 -4.95 -29.27 2.15
CA SER A 410 -6.09 -29.00 3.04
C SER A 410 -6.93 -27.84 2.51
N ILE A 411 -8.25 -28.03 2.51
CA ILE A 411 -9.24 -27.11 1.96
C ILE A 411 -9.80 -26.21 3.07
N VAL A 412 -9.92 -24.90 2.81
CA VAL A 412 -10.46 -23.90 3.76
C VAL A 412 -11.37 -22.90 3.06
N GLY A 413 -12.50 -22.56 3.69
CA GLY A 413 -13.34 -21.44 3.26
C GLY A 413 -12.77 -20.08 3.72
N LEU A 414 -12.55 -19.17 2.77
CA LEU A 414 -12.01 -17.83 3.00
C LEU A 414 -12.91 -16.77 2.35
N ASP A 415 -13.01 -15.59 2.97
CA ASP A 415 -13.66 -14.42 2.38
C ASP A 415 -12.57 -13.50 1.78
N ILE A 416 -12.56 -13.34 0.46
CA ILE A 416 -11.56 -12.54 -0.28
C ILE A 416 -12.20 -11.22 -0.72
N GLU A 417 -11.59 -10.10 -0.34
CA GLU A 417 -12.01 -8.76 -0.73
C GLU A 417 -10.93 -8.10 -1.60
N GLY A 418 -11.26 -7.73 -2.84
CA GLY A 418 -10.29 -7.15 -3.76
C GLY A 418 -10.67 -7.27 -5.23
N PRO A 419 -9.71 -7.08 -6.16
CA PRO A 419 -8.32 -6.68 -5.92
C PRO A 419 -8.20 -5.18 -5.56
N TYR A 420 -7.07 -4.79 -4.99
CA TYR A 420 -6.66 -3.42 -4.64
C TYR A 420 -5.19 -3.21 -4.98
N GLY A 421 -4.74 -1.96 -5.08
CA GLY A 421 -3.34 -1.63 -5.36
C GLY A 421 -3.22 -0.54 -6.42
N ASP A 422 -2.33 0.42 -6.17
CA ASP A 422 -2.01 1.52 -7.09
C ASP A 422 -1.38 1.01 -8.39
N SER A 423 -0.72 -0.15 -8.31
CA SER A 423 -0.10 -0.85 -9.43
C SER A 423 -1.03 -1.08 -10.61
N GLY A 424 -2.30 -1.39 -10.36
CA GLY A 424 -3.28 -1.58 -11.43
C GLY A 424 -3.59 -0.31 -12.23
N ILE A 425 -3.21 0.87 -11.74
CA ILE A 425 -3.42 2.16 -12.42
C ILE A 425 -2.18 2.58 -13.21
N TYR A 426 -0.99 2.50 -12.60
CA TYR A 426 0.22 3.05 -13.20
C TYR A 426 1.06 2.00 -13.96
N ILE A 427 1.00 0.71 -13.62
CA ILE A 427 1.78 -0.32 -14.32
C ILE A 427 1.34 -0.50 -15.77
N PRO A 428 0.03 -0.67 -16.10
CA PRO A 428 -0.36 -0.94 -17.47
C PRO A 428 0.07 0.14 -18.47
N PRO A 429 -0.12 1.45 -18.21
CA PRO A 429 0.38 2.49 -19.11
C PRO A 429 1.91 2.51 -19.25
N LEU A 430 2.66 2.17 -18.20
CA LEU A 430 4.13 2.14 -18.23
C LEU A 430 4.67 0.93 -19.00
N LEU A 431 4.03 -0.23 -18.86
CA LEU A 431 4.34 -1.40 -19.68
C LEU A 431 4.03 -1.13 -21.14
N ASP A 432 2.91 -0.48 -21.41
CA ASP A 432 2.50 -0.09 -22.75
C ASP A 432 3.50 0.93 -23.37
N GLU A 433 3.89 1.97 -22.62
CA GLU A 433 4.96 2.91 -22.98
C GLU A 433 6.28 2.18 -23.30
N ALA A 434 6.67 1.20 -22.49
CA ALA A 434 7.86 0.39 -22.70
C ALA A 434 7.76 -0.50 -23.95
N THR A 435 6.59 -1.11 -24.21
CA THR A 435 6.37 -1.97 -25.39
C THR A 435 6.26 -1.18 -26.69
N ARG A 436 5.59 -0.02 -26.70
CA ARG A 436 5.45 0.83 -27.90
C ARG A 436 6.75 1.51 -28.29
N SER A 437 7.60 1.78 -27.32
CA SER A 437 8.83 2.54 -27.54
C SER A 437 9.95 1.80 -28.26
N GLY A 438 9.83 0.50 -28.59
CA GLY A 438 10.78 -0.25 -29.42
C GLY A 438 12.24 0.18 -29.25
N SER A 439 12.89 -0.19 -28.14
CA SER A 439 14.28 0.18 -27.78
C SER A 439 14.62 1.68 -27.57
N GLY A 440 13.69 2.62 -27.80
CA GLY A 440 13.93 4.07 -27.72
C GLY A 440 13.23 4.82 -26.58
N GLY A 441 12.51 4.12 -25.71
CA GLY A 441 11.85 4.68 -24.53
C GLY A 441 12.77 4.60 -23.33
N GLY A 442 12.85 5.67 -22.54
CA GLY A 442 13.83 5.77 -21.47
C GLY A 442 13.82 4.60 -20.48
N PRO A 443 14.95 4.33 -19.79
CA PRO A 443 15.09 3.15 -18.95
C PRO A 443 14.12 3.22 -17.77
N VAL A 444 13.03 2.48 -17.87
CA VAL A 444 12.17 2.12 -16.75
C VAL A 444 12.89 1.16 -15.81
N LEU A 445 13.84 1.61 -14.99
CA LEU A 445 14.35 0.81 -13.86
C LEU A 445 13.28 0.16 -12.92
N LEU A 446 12.48 -0.82 -13.35
CA LEU A 446 12.13 -1.99 -12.51
C LEU A 446 13.39 -2.73 -12.03
N PHE A 447 14.57 -2.12 -12.21
CA PHE A 447 15.38 -2.46 -13.37
C PHE A 447 14.61 -2.61 -14.71
N ALA A 448 14.80 -1.74 -15.71
CA ALA A 448 14.34 -1.83 -17.11
C ALA A 448 14.75 -0.63 -17.99
N GLY A 449 16.04 -0.48 -18.30
CA GLY A 449 16.38 -0.24 -19.71
C GLY A 449 16.59 -1.61 -20.32
N GLY A 450 15.51 -2.24 -20.80
CA GLY A 450 15.39 -3.72 -20.87
C GLY A 450 15.26 -4.31 -19.46
N VAL A 451 14.15 -4.99 -19.14
CA VAL A 451 13.76 -5.39 -17.76
C VAL A 451 14.87 -6.17 -17.09
N LYS A 452 15.72 -5.45 -16.35
CA LYS A 452 16.62 -6.07 -15.39
C LYS A 452 15.76 -6.33 -14.11
N MET A 453 16.22 -6.99 -13.07
CA MET A 453 15.51 -7.08 -11.78
C MET A 453 16.54 -7.36 -10.71
N VAL A 454 16.64 -6.55 -9.65
CA VAL A 454 17.45 -6.91 -8.49
C VAL A 454 16.56 -7.34 -7.34
N TRP A 455 16.83 -8.55 -6.89
CA TRP A 455 16.13 -9.13 -5.76
C TRP A 455 17.12 -9.41 -4.63
N MET A 456 16.94 -8.72 -3.50
CA MET A 456 17.75 -8.97 -2.31
C MET A 456 16.98 -9.86 -1.34
N VAL A 457 17.56 -11.01 -0.99
CA VAL A 457 16.98 -12.00 -0.10
C VAL A 457 17.93 -12.31 1.04
N LYS A 458 17.41 -12.77 2.18
CA LYS A 458 18.25 -13.19 3.31
C LYS A 458 18.91 -14.53 3.02
N THR A 459 18.14 -15.50 2.56
CA THR A 459 18.56 -16.89 2.31
C THR A 459 18.14 -17.31 0.91
N LEU A 460 18.84 -18.29 0.34
CA LEU A 460 18.50 -18.83 -0.98
C LEU A 460 17.17 -19.61 -0.93
N SER A 461 16.93 -20.35 0.16
CA SER A 461 15.66 -21.05 0.40
C SER A 461 14.44 -20.13 0.30
N ALA A 462 14.50 -18.91 0.85
CA ALA A 462 13.43 -17.93 0.77
C ALA A 462 13.16 -17.41 -0.67
N ALA A 463 14.13 -17.53 -1.56
CA ALA A 463 14.02 -17.10 -2.95
C ALA A 463 13.51 -18.21 -3.89
N GLN A 464 13.65 -19.49 -3.49
CA GLN A 464 13.47 -20.63 -4.38
C GLN A 464 12.08 -20.68 -5.06
N TRP A 465 11.03 -20.33 -4.34
CA TRP A 465 9.67 -20.27 -4.90
C TRP A 465 9.56 -19.21 -6.01
N GLY A 466 10.19 -18.04 -5.82
CA GLY A 466 10.16 -16.96 -6.81
C GLY A 466 11.04 -17.27 -8.02
N ILE A 467 12.17 -17.94 -7.81
CA ILE A 467 13.03 -18.43 -8.89
C ILE A 467 12.24 -19.37 -9.82
N SER A 468 11.44 -20.30 -9.29
CA SER A 468 10.62 -21.20 -10.11
C SER A 468 9.57 -20.46 -10.97
N ILE A 469 9.03 -19.35 -10.47
CA ILE A 469 8.10 -18.50 -11.23
C ILE A 469 8.86 -17.77 -12.35
N LEU A 470 10.04 -17.23 -12.05
CA LEU A 470 10.88 -16.53 -13.01
C LEU A 470 11.35 -17.46 -14.14
N GLU A 471 11.72 -18.70 -13.82
CA GLU A 471 12.07 -19.72 -14.81
C GLU A 471 10.89 -20.03 -15.74
N THR A 472 9.67 -20.12 -15.21
CA THR A 472 8.46 -20.33 -16.02
C THR A 472 8.16 -19.13 -16.92
N ALA A 473 8.20 -17.91 -16.35
CA ALA A 473 7.92 -16.68 -17.09
C ALA A 473 8.99 -16.36 -18.15
N ARG A 474 10.22 -16.85 -17.97
CA ARG A 474 11.31 -16.67 -18.93
C ARG A 474 11.11 -17.44 -20.23
N ALA A 475 10.34 -18.52 -20.21
CA ALA A 475 9.91 -19.18 -21.45
C ALA A 475 9.15 -18.21 -22.38
N GLU A 476 8.55 -17.17 -21.81
CA GLU A 476 7.73 -16.17 -22.51
C GLU A 476 8.46 -14.82 -22.71
N GLN A 477 9.40 -14.43 -21.84
CA GLN A 477 10.13 -13.14 -21.91
C GLN A 477 11.61 -13.21 -21.48
N LYS A 478 12.49 -12.49 -22.19
CA LYS A 478 13.93 -12.41 -21.91
C LYS A 478 14.21 -11.36 -20.81
N ASN A 479 14.16 -11.77 -19.54
CA ASN A 479 14.41 -10.91 -18.38
C ASN A 479 15.83 -11.11 -17.82
N ASP A 480 16.51 -10.03 -17.40
CA ASP A 480 17.84 -10.06 -16.76
C ASP A 480 17.70 -9.94 -15.23
N VAL A 481 17.88 -11.02 -14.46
CA VAL A 481 17.61 -11.00 -13.00
C VAL A 481 18.88 -11.21 -12.19
N ASP A 482 19.16 -10.31 -11.25
CA ASP A 482 20.25 -10.39 -10.28
C ASP A 482 19.69 -10.63 -8.88
N ILE A 483 19.99 -11.79 -8.29
CA ILE A 483 19.55 -12.18 -6.94
C ILE A 483 20.74 -12.07 -6.00
N TYR A 484 20.64 -11.27 -4.94
CA TYR A 484 21.68 -11.13 -3.91
C TYR A 484 21.22 -11.77 -2.60
N VAL A 485 21.91 -12.83 -2.17
CA VAL A 485 21.66 -13.53 -0.91
C VAL A 485 22.54 -12.90 0.18
N THR A 486 21.92 -12.41 1.26
CA THR A 486 22.54 -11.53 2.27
C THR A 486 22.94 -12.19 3.60
N ARG A 487 22.69 -13.50 3.78
CA ARG A 487 23.12 -14.32 4.93
C ARG A 487 23.70 -15.65 4.47
N ASP A 488 24.61 -16.23 5.25
CA ASP A 488 25.11 -17.60 5.06
C ASP A 488 24.00 -18.63 5.30
N GLU A 489 23.95 -19.68 4.46
CA GLU A 489 23.40 -20.95 4.89
C GLU A 489 24.42 -21.57 5.86
N ALA A 490 24.05 -21.75 7.12
CA ALA A 490 24.85 -22.50 8.06
C ALA A 490 24.85 -24.00 7.67
N GLY A 491 25.76 -24.37 6.77
CA GLY A 491 26.03 -25.74 6.37
C GLY A 491 27.42 -26.16 6.84
N LYS A 492 27.45 -27.12 7.77
CA LYS A 492 28.64 -27.78 8.32
C LYS A 492 29.65 -28.18 7.24
N THR A 493 30.88 -27.71 7.36
CA THR A 493 32.07 -28.51 7.04
C THR A 493 32.99 -28.44 8.24
N ASP A 494 32.85 -29.42 9.15
CA ASP A 494 33.97 -29.84 9.96
C ASP A 494 35.03 -30.35 8.99
N HIS A 495 36.15 -29.64 8.87
CA HIS A 495 37.48 -30.23 8.88
C HIS A 495 38.52 -29.11 8.98
N MET A 496 39.43 -29.32 9.94
CA MET A 496 40.62 -28.53 10.22
C MET A 496 41.42 -28.31 8.93
N ASP A 497 41.73 -27.05 8.64
CA ASP A 497 43.06 -26.66 8.20
C ASP A 497 43.31 -25.24 8.73
N ASP A 498 44.16 -25.18 9.75
CA ASP A 498 44.82 -23.97 10.19
C ASP A 498 45.69 -23.44 9.06
N ASP A 499 45.92 -22.12 9.08
CA ASP A 499 46.89 -21.40 8.26
C ASP A 499 46.38 -20.89 6.89
N LYS A 500 45.66 -19.75 6.91
CA LYS A 500 45.83 -18.66 5.92
C LYS A 500 45.11 -17.35 6.31
N ASN A 501 45.78 -16.27 5.94
CA ASN A 501 45.57 -14.85 6.27
C ASN A 501 44.10 -14.34 6.07
N PRO A 502 43.45 -13.71 7.08
CA PRO A 502 42.01 -13.39 7.03
C PRO A 502 41.62 -12.17 6.17
N ARG A 503 42.52 -11.63 5.34
CA ARG A 503 42.29 -10.38 4.58
C ARG A 503 41.94 -10.56 3.10
N GLU A 504 42.16 -11.73 2.50
CA GLU A 504 41.90 -11.96 1.05
C GLU A 504 40.55 -12.63 0.73
N HIS A 505 39.82 -13.11 1.73
CA HIS A 505 38.55 -13.84 1.51
C HIS A 505 37.28 -12.98 1.60
N ARG A 506 37.40 -11.65 1.75
CA ARG A 506 36.25 -10.77 1.95
C ARG A 506 35.42 -10.46 0.69
N ASP A 507 35.97 -10.66 -0.51
CA ASP A 507 35.40 -10.06 -1.74
C ASP A 507 35.06 -11.05 -2.86
N LYS A 508 35.03 -12.37 -2.63
CA LYS A 508 34.57 -13.33 -3.65
C LYS A 508 33.08 -13.63 -3.47
N ALA A 509 32.25 -12.99 -4.30
CA ALA A 509 30.87 -13.41 -4.49
C ALA A 509 30.85 -14.87 -4.97
N LEU A 510 30.27 -15.78 -4.19
CA LEU A 510 29.98 -17.14 -4.65
C LEU A 510 28.83 -17.04 -5.66
N VAL A 511 29.18 -17.00 -6.95
CA VAL A 511 28.22 -17.10 -8.05
C VAL A 511 27.80 -18.56 -8.15
N THR A 512 26.58 -18.87 -7.72
CA THR A 512 26.07 -20.24 -7.77
C THR A 512 25.03 -20.30 -8.88
N LYS A 513 25.40 -20.89 -10.01
CA LYS A 513 24.70 -20.94 -11.32
C LYS A 513 24.80 -19.67 -12.18
N GLN A 514 25.45 -19.83 -13.33
CA GLN A 514 25.59 -18.84 -14.41
C GLN A 514 25.03 -19.39 -15.72
N ASP A 515 23.97 -20.19 -15.65
CA ASP A 515 23.19 -20.54 -16.83
C ASP A 515 21.83 -19.88 -16.68
N SER A 516 21.32 -19.29 -17.76
CA SER A 516 19.91 -18.86 -17.92
C SER A 516 19.49 -17.44 -17.52
N GLY A 517 20.37 -16.41 -17.56
CA GLY A 517 19.94 -14.99 -17.43
C GLY A 517 19.41 -14.58 -16.04
N ILE A 518 19.45 -15.50 -15.07
CA ILE A 518 19.27 -15.27 -13.65
C ILE A 518 20.65 -15.47 -13.02
N ARG A 519 21.20 -14.44 -12.38
CA ARG A 519 22.49 -14.47 -11.69
C ARG A 519 22.26 -14.46 -10.19
N VAL A 520 22.76 -15.47 -9.48
CA VAL A 520 22.66 -15.53 -8.02
C VAL A 520 24.02 -15.23 -7.40
N HIS A 521 24.07 -14.16 -6.62
CA HIS A 521 25.25 -13.67 -5.92
C HIS A 521 25.12 -13.92 -4.41
N GLY A 522 26.00 -14.77 -3.86
CA GLY A 522 26.14 -14.89 -2.40
C GLY A 522 26.99 -13.75 -1.84
N LEU A 523 26.36 -12.71 -1.28
CA LEU A 523 27.04 -11.60 -0.63
C LEU A 523 26.75 -11.61 0.87
N ARG A 524 27.75 -11.73 1.74
CA ARG A 524 27.55 -11.70 3.20
C ARG A 524 27.15 -10.32 3.77
N HIS A 525 26.85 -9.36 2.90
CA HIS A 525 26.46 -7.99 3.23
C HIS A 525 25.54 -7.41 2.14
N ARG A 526 24.96 -6.24 2.40
CA ARG A 526 24.20 -5.49 1.38
C ARG A 526 25.16 -5.06 0.25
N PRO A 527 24.81 -5.28 -1.03
CA PRO A 527 25.63 -4.81 -2.13
C PRO A 527 25.67 -3.27 -2.19
N ASP A 528 26.71 -2.73 -2.80
CA ASP A 528 26.76 -1.31 -3.12
C ASP A 528 25.70 -0.99 -4.19
N LEU A 529 24.75 -0.13 -3.83
CA LEU A 529 23.60 0.18 -4.67
C LEU A 529 23.96 1.14 -5.80
N GLU A 530 24.96 2.00 -5.59
CA GLU A 530 25.39 2.97 -6.61
C GLU A 530 26.00 2.25 -7.80
N SER A 531 26.92 1.31 -7.56
CA SER A 531 27.51 0.49 -8.63
C SER A 531 26.46 -0.37 -9.35
N ILE A 532 25.50 -0.97 -8.63
CA ILE A 532 24.41 -1.73 -9.27
C ILE A 532 23.61 -0.85 -10.24
N ILE A 533 23.26 0.37 -9.83
CA ILE A 533 22.48 1.30 -10.67
C ILE A 533 23.33 1.75 -11.87
N ASP A 534 24.61 2.07 -11.67
CA ASP A 534 25.52 2.44 -12.76
C ASP A 534 25.67 1.33 -13.80
N ILE A 535 25.89 0.09 -13.35
CA ILE A 535 26.00 -1.09 -14.23
C ILE A 535 24.69 -1.31 -14.98
N ALA A 536 23.55 -1.23 -14.30
CA ALA A 536 22.25 -1.39 -14.94
C ALA A 536 22.00 -0.33 -16.02
N LEU A 537 22.42 0.91 -15.78
CA LEU A 537 22.34 1.99 -16.76
C LEU A 537 23.33 1.80 -17.91
N ALA A 538 24.56 1.36 -17.64
CA ALA A 538 25.57 1.11 -18.66
C ALA A 538 25.16 -0.03 -19.62
N ASN A 539 24.63 -1.13 -19.08
CA ASN A 539 24.17 -2.28 -19.86
C ASN A 539 22.98 -1.94 -20.75
N SER A 540 22.09 -1.04 -20.29
CA SER A 540 20.97 -0.57 -21.12
C SER A 540 21.42 0.25 -22.35
N SER A 541 22.63 0.83 -22.31
CA SER A 541 23.18 1.64 -23.40
C SER A 541 24.04 0.87 -24.41
N SER A 542 24.34 -0.41 -24.14
CA SER A 542 25.26 -1.24 -24.92
C SER A 542 24.58 -2.33 -25.75
N GLY A 543 23.24 -2.41 -25.74
CA GLY A 543 22.45 -3.36 -26.52
C GLY A 543 22.50 -3.21 -28.05
N GLU A 544 23.41 -2.39 -28.60
CA GLU A 544 23.57 -2.20 -30.05
C GLU A 544 24.72 -3.00 -30.69
N ASN A 545 25.59 -3.69 -29.94
CA ASN A 545 26.55 -4.62 -30.55
C ASN A 545 26.75 -5.84 -29.65
N GLY A 546 26.38 -7.01 -30.19
CA GLY A 546 26.69 -8.29 -29.57
C GLY A 546 28.19 -8.56 -29.67
N ASP A 547 28.90 -8.43 -28.56
CA ASP A 547 30.11 -9.19 -28.30
C ASP A 547 30.10 -9.58 -26.81
N ASN A 548 30.03 -10.89 -26.57
CA ASN A 548 30.14 -11.49 -25.26
C ASN A 548 31.60 -11.37 -24.79
N ASP A 549 31.94 -10.29 -24.10
CA ASP A 549 33.16 -10.27 -23.30
C ASP A 549 32.91 -9.45 -22.02
N SER A 550 32.54 -10.12 -20.94
CA SER A 550 32.40 -9.50 -19.62
C SER A 550 32.85 -10.43 -18.52
N ASP A 551 34.14 -10.78 -18.55
CA ASP A 551 34.83 -11.30 -17.38
C ASP A 551 35.20 -10.16 -16.41
N ASN A 552 34.80 -10.34 -15.15
CA ASN A 552 35.39 -9.76 -13.93
C ASN A 552 35.71 -8.26 -13.90
N VAL A 553 34.71 -7.42 -13.57
CA VAL A 553 35.01 -6.10 -12.97
C VAL A 553 33.98 -5.73 -11.89
N VAL A 554 34.12 -6.30 -10.69
CA VAL A 554 33.73 -5.61 -9.46
C VAL A 554 35.02 -5.21 -8.78
N SER A 555 35.55 -4.03 -9.13
CA SER A 555 36.70 -3.43 -8.46
C SER A 555 36.23 -2.19 -7.70
N THR A 556 36.48 -2.19 -6.39
CA THR A 556 36.04 -1.20 -5.40
C THR A 556 36.95 0.05 -5.31
N ALA A 557 37.59 0.48 -6.41
CA ALA A 557 38.45 1.66 -6.42
C ALA A 557 37.88 2.80 -7.32
N PRO A 558 37.98 4.09 -6.91
CA PRO A 558 37.47 5.20 -7.70
C PRO A 558 38.42 5.46 -8.88
N ARG A 559 38.05 5.02 -10.08
CA ARG A 559 38.80 5.27 -11.31
C ARG A 559 38.28 6.55 -11.98
N LYS A 560 39.20 7.48 -12.32
CA LYS A 560 38.91 8.72 -13.07
C LYS A 560 38.18 8.39 -14.37
N ILE A 561 37.03 9.02 -14.58
CA ILE A 561 36.13 8.84 -15.73
C ILE A 561 36.78 9.45 -17.00
N PRO A 562 37.02 8.68 -18.08
CA PRO A 562 37.40 9.24 -19.38
C PRO A 562 36.20 9.94 -20.04
N ALA A 563 36.48 10.98 -20.83
CA ALA A 563 35.45 11.77 -21.52
C ALA A 563 34.49 10.90 -22.35
N VAL A 564 33.19 11.11 -22.14
CA VAL A 564 32.10 10.30 -22.71
C VAL A 564 31.76 10.76 -24.15
N PRO A 565 31.71 9.85 -25.15
CA PRO A 565 31.36 10.17 -26.55
C PRO A 565 29.91 10.69 -26.74
N SER A 566 29.67 11.43 -27.81
CA SER A 566 28.40 12.12 -28.13
C SER A 566 27.17 11.20 -28.24
N HIS A 567 27.31 9.93 -28.66
CA HIS A 567 26.21 8.96 -28.67
C HIS A 567 25.78 8.52 -27.26
N ARG A 568 26.70 8.44 -26.28
CA ARG A 568 26.38 8.15 -24.87
C ARG A 568 25.65 9.30 -24.16
N ARG A 569 25.68 10.53 -24.71
CA ARG A 569 24.87 11.65 -24.20
C ARG A 569 23.37 11.45 -24.40
N ARG A 570 22.93 10.62 -25.37
CA ARG A 570 21.51 10.29 -25.58
C ARG A 570 20.95 9.45 -24.43
N ALA A 571 21.59 8.34 -24.09
CA ALA A 571 21.17 7.46 -22.97
C ALA A 571 21.23 8.14 -21.58
N ALA A 572 22.05 9.19 -21.43
CA ALA A 572 22.18 9.95 -20.20
C ALA A 572 20.98 10.88 -19.89
N GLN A 573 20.12 11.17 -20.88
CA GLN A 573 19.01 12.13 -20.73
C GLN A 573 17.64 11.48 -20.56
N ASP A 574 17.54 10.18 -20.80
CA ASP A 574 16.28 9.47 -20.74
C ASP A 574 15.73 9.39 -19.31
N PRO A 575 14.40 9.50 -19.13
CA PRO A 575 13.77 9.42 -17.81
C PRO A 575 14.02 8.04 -17.19
N LEU A 576 14.57 8.05 -15.98
CA LEU A 576 14.86 6.86 -15.18
C LEU A 576 13.65 6.54 -14.30
N THR A 577 13.00 5.40 -14.49
CA THR A 577 11.83 5.03 -13.66
C THR A 577 12.13 3.87 -12.73
N VAL A 578 12.34 4.13 -11.44
CA VAL A 578 12.69 3.12 -10.43
C VAL A 578 11.47 2.59 -9.69
N PHE A 579 11.28 1.27 -9.67
CA PHE A 579 10.32 0.62 -8.77
C PHE A 579 11.04 -0.03 -7.59
N LEU A 580 10.53 0.21 -6.40
CA LEU A 580 11.14 -0.25 -5.17
C LEU A 580 10.08 -0.85 -4.25
N CYS A 581 10.31 -2.10 -3.84
CA CYS A 581 9.57 -2.74 -2.77
C CYS A 581 10.55 -3.32 -1.76
N GLY A 582 10.51 -2.88 -0.50
CA GLY A 582 11.44 -3.34 0.52
C GLY A 582 11.34 -2.60 1.85
N PRO A 583 12.24 -2.87 2.81
CA PRO A 583 12.24 -2.20 4.10
C PRO A 583 12.55 -0.69 3.95
N PRO A 584 12.08 0.17 4.87
CA PRO A 584 12.30 1.62 4.80
C PRO A 584 13.79 2.02 4.69
N SER A 585 14.70 1.23 5.27
CA SER A 585 16.14 1.47 5.15
C SER A 585 16.65 1.24 3.73
N LEU A 586 16.16 0.22 3.01
CA LEU A 586 16.53 0.00 1.62
C LEU A 586 16.00 1.13 0.74
N ALA A 587 14.75 1.56 0.98
CA ALA A 587 14.16 2.67 0.26
C ALA A 587 14.97 3.95 0.37
N ARG A 588 15.37 4.29 1.60
CA ARG A 588 16.20 5.45 1.86
C ARG A 588 17.54 5.38 1.13
N ASP A 589 18.20 4.23 1.17
CA ASP A 589 19.54 4.07 0.57
C ASP A 589 19.47 4.11 -0.96
N VAL A 590 18.46 3.48 -1.59
CA VAL A 590 18.23 3.59 -3.04
C VAL A 590 17.91 5.03 -3.45
N ARG A 591 17.07 5.75 -2.69
CA ARG A 591 16.80 7.17 -2.97
C ARG A 591 18.08 8.00 -2.86
N HIS A 592 18.93 7.74 -1.87
CA HIS A 592 20.19 8.45 -1.71
C HIS A 592 21.09 8.24 -2.94
N ALA A 593 21.25 6.99 -3.39
CA ALA A 593 22.01 6.65 -4.59
C ALA A 593 21.43 7.32 -5.86
N LEU A 594 20.10 7.49 -5.94
CA LEU A 594 19.44 8.12 -7.08
C LEU A 594 19.50 9.65 -7.09
N ALA A 595 19.74 10.29 -5.94
CA ALA A 595 19.73 11.75 -5.81
C ALA A 595 20.76 12.42 -6.73
N ARG A 596 21.93 11.80 -6.92
CA ARG A 596 22.99 12.32 -7.81
C ARG A 596 22.51 12.53 -9.25
N TYR A 597 21.70 11.61 -9.79
CA TYR A 597 21.18 11.74 -11.15
C TYR A 597 20.15 12.86 -11.28
N VAL A 598 19.39 13.13 -10.22
CA VAL A 598 18.48 14.30 -10.18
C VAL A 598 19.30 15.59 -10.19
N ASP A 599 20.43 15.61 -9.47
CA ASP A 599 21.32 16.77 -9.44
C ASP A 599 22.05 17.03 -10.75
N GLU A 600 22.37 15.97 -11.50
CA GLU A 600 22.85 16.00 -12.89
C GLU A 600 21.77 16.43 -13.89
N GLY A 601 20.53 16.64 -13.43
CA GLY A 601 19.42 17.12 -14.23
C GLY A 601 18.65 16.02 -14.95
N ARG A 602 18.85 14.73 -14.62
CA ARG A 602 18.07 13.62 -15.17
C ARG A 602 16.67 13.58 -14.53
N GLU A 603 15.67 13.16 -15.30
CA GLU A 603 14.35 12.89 -14.74
C GLU A 603 14.32 11.53 -14.07
N VAL A 604 14.10 11.49 -12.76
CA VAL A 604 14.00 10.24 -12.00
C VAL A 604 12.59 10.11 -11.40
N ARG A 605 11.88 9.05 -11.76
CA ARG A 605 10.56 8.67 -11.23
C ARG A 605 10.76 7.49 -10.28
N VAL A 606 10.43 7.61 -8.99
CA VAL A 606 10.54 6.50 -8.03
C VAL A 606 9.16 6.11 -7.52
N PHE A 607 8.81 4.83 -7.66
CA PHE A 607 7.59 4.22 -7.16
C PHE A 607 7.95 3.30 -5.99
N GLU A 608 7.66 3.75 -4.78
CA GLU A 608 7.83 2.96 -3.56
C GLU A 608 6.54 2.19 -3.27
N GLU A 609 6.60 0.88 -3.44
CA GLU A 609 5.47 -0.01 -3.26
C GLU A 609 5.61 -0.82 -1.96
N VAL A 610 4.48 -0.99 -1.27
CA VAL A 610 4.37 -1.79 -0.05
C VAL A 610 3.29 -2.85 -0.30
N PHE A 611 3.63 -3.86 -1.09
CA PHE A 611 2.68 -4.90 -1.44
C PHE A 611 2.28 -5.73 -0.21
N GLY A 612 0.97 -5.89 0.03
CA GLY A 612 0.42 -6.89 0.96
C GLY A 612 0.86 -6.79 2.44
N PHE A 613 1.47 -5.68 2.88
CA PHE A 613 2.04 -5.45 4.22
C PHE A 613 2.77 -6.65 4.84
N GLY A 614 3.84 -7.08 4.18
CA GLY A 614 4.89 -7.97 4.72
C GLY A 614 6.22 -7.24 5.03
N GLY A 615 6.15 -5.94 5.34
CA GLY A 615 7.32 -5.07 5.48
C GLY A 615 7.30 -4.20 6.74
N SER A 616 6.96 -4.78 7.89
CA SER A 616 7.38 -4.28 9.21
C SER A 616 7.24 -5.35 10.28
#